data_AF-A0A536GGW1-F1
#
_entry.id   AF-A0A536GGW1-F1
#
_cell.length_a   1.000
_cell.length_b   1.000
_cell.length_c   1.000
_cell.angle_alpha   90.00
_cell.angle_beta   90.00
_cell.angle_gamma   90.00
#
_symmetry.space_group_name_H-M   'P 1'
#
loop_
_entity.id
_entity.type
_entity.pdbx_description
1 polymer ?
#
loop_
_entity_poly.entity_id
_entity_poly.type
_entity_poly.pdbx_seq_one_letter_code
_entity_poly.pdbx_strand_id
1 'polypeptide(L)' 'MPRMPRVTGAEVLRALRSLVWVVAAQPGSHIQLKHPDRPGRLTIPIHAGETIGPRLLGSILTQAGLSVDEFRSAL' A
#
# COMPACT_ATOMS: atom_id res chain seq x y z
N MET A 1 4.74 -1.36 -19.90
CA MET A 1 4.37 -1.11 -18.49
C MET A 1 5.63 -1.11 -17.65
N PRO A 2 5.86 -0.11 -16.78
CA PRO A 2 6.99 -0.14 -15.86
C PRO A 2 6.91 -1.41 -15.00
N ARG A 3 8.06 -2.05 -14.74
CA ARG A 3 8.11 -3.21 -13.83
C ARG A 3 7.62 -2.79 -12.45
N MET A 4 6.77 -3.60 -11.84
CA MET A 4 6.32 -3.35 -10.46
C MET A 4 7.53 -3.41 -9.51
N PRO A 5 7.69 -2.48 -8.55
CA PRO A 5 8.78 -2.55 -7.58
C PRO A 5 8.61 -3.78 -6.67
N ARG A 6 9.74 -4.35 -6.23
CA ARG A 6 9.77 -5.43 -5.22
C ARG A 6 9.85 -4.77 -3.85
N VAL A 7 8.76 -4.82 -3.11
CA VAL A 7 8.61 -4.16 -1.80
C VAL A 7 7.87 -5.05 -0.82
N THR A 8 8.16 -4.87 0.46
CA THR A 8 7.49 -5.49 1.60
C THR A 8 6.21 -4.73 1.97
N GLY A 9 5.35 -5.36 2.76
CA GLY A 9 4.17 -4.68 3.30
C GLY A 9 4.53 -3.43 4.12
N ALA A 10 5.64 -3.45 4.85
CA ALA A 10 6.11 -2.32 5.64
C ALA A 10 6.53 -1.12 4.76
N GLU A 11 7.18 -1.38 3.63
CA GLU A 11 7.53 -0.33 2.66
C GLU A 11 6.28 0.26 2.00
N VAL A 12 5.30 -0.59 1.64
CA VAL A 12 4.01 -0.14 1.11
C VAL A 12 3.29 0.76 2.12
N LEU A 13 3.24 0.36 3.40
CA LEU A 13 2.65 1.15 4.47
C LEU A 13 3.34 2.52 4.60
N ARG A 14 4.67 2.55 4.61
CA ARG A 14 5.45 3.79 4.74
C ARG A 14 5.16 4.74 3.57
N ALA A 15 5.15 4.24 2.34
CA ALA A 15 4.83 5.03 1.16
C ALA A 15 3.39 5.55 1.17
N LEU A 16 2.41 4.73 1.59
CA LEU A 16 1.03 5.20 1.67
C LEU A 16 0.86 6.28 2.75
N ARG A 17 1.59 6.20 3.87
CA ARG A 17 1.57 7.24 4.91
C ARG A 17 2.10 8.59 4.43
N SER A 18 3.12 8.62 3.55
CA SER A 18 3.60 9.88 2.94
C SER A 18 2.58 10.45 1.95
N LEU A 19 1.69 9.62 1.43
CA LEU A 19 0.56 9.97 0.57
C LEU A 19 -0.75 10.17 1.35
N VAL A 20 -0.67 10.63 2.60
CA VAL A 20 -1.81 11.04 3.45
C VAL A 20 -2.76 9.89 3.84
N TRP A 21 -2.38 8.62 3.61
CA TRP A 21 -3.11 7.50 4.19
C TRP A 21 -2.79 7.33 5.67
N VAL A 22 -3.83 7.10 6.48
CA VAL A 22 -3.70 6.94 7.93
C VAL A 22 -4.21 5.58 8.38
N VAL A 23 -3.55 5.01 9.39
CA VAL A 23 -3.96 3.74 9.99
C VAL A 23 -5.34 3.90 10.65
N ALA A 24 -6.23 2.98 10.31
CA ALA A 24 -7.58 2.91 10.85
C ALA A 24 -7.73 1.79 11.88
N ALA A 25 -7.18 0.61 11.56
CA ALA A 25 -7.26 -0.58 12.40
C ALA A 25 -6.15 -1.57 12.00
N GLN A 26 -5.87 -2.52 12.88
CA GLN A 26 -4.93 -3.60 12.60
C GLN A 26 -5.47 -4.94 13.12
N PRO A 27 -6.30 -5.65 12.34
CA PRO A 27 -6.68 -7.03 12.67
C PRO A 27 -5.52 -7.98 12.38
N GLY A 28 -4.82 -8.39 13.44
CA GLY A 28 -3.69 -9.31 13.34
C GLY A 28 -2.55 -8.75 12.48
N SER A 29 -2.16 -9.49 11.44
CA SER A 29 -1.08 -9.12 10.51
C SER A 29 -1.50 -8.20 9.38
N HIS A 30 -2.76 -7.76 9.33
CA HIS A 30 -3.26 -6.86 8.28
C HIS A 30 -3.47 -5.46 8.85
N ILE A 31 -3.00 -4.44 8.15
CA ILE A 31 -3.26 -3.04 8.47
C ILE A 31 -4.32 -2.50 7.53
N GLN A 32 -5.36 -1.89 8.10
CA GLN A 32 -6.36 -1.14 7.35
C GLN A 32 -6.02 0.35 7.39
N LEU A 33 -6.01 0.98 6.23
CA LEU A 33 -5.78 2.40 6.04
C LEU A 33 -7.07 3.10 5.57
N LYS A 34 -7.21 4.38 5.93
CA LYS A 34 -8.18 5.31 5.32
C LYS A 34 -7.45 6.52 4.77
N HIS A 35 -8.07 7.16 3.79
CA HIS A 35 -7.67 8.47 3.29
C HIS A 35 -8.71 9.50 3.74
N PRO A 36 -8.33 10.74 4.10
CA PRO A 36 -9.29 11.77 4.49
C PRO A 36 -10.29 12.08 3.36
N ASP A 37 -9.80 12.17 2.13
CA ASP A 37 -10.61 12.60 0.97
C ASP A 37 -11.05 11.47 0.03
N ARG A 38 -10.77 10.19 0.36
CA ARG A 38 -11.16 9.04 -0.48
C ARG A 38 -11.99 8.06 0.35
N PRO A 39 -13.16 7.61 -0.16
CA PRO A 39 -13.98 6.65 0.55
C PRO A 39 -13.33 5.26 0.57
N GLY A 40 -13.67 4.46 1.58
CA GLY A 40 -13.26 3.06 1.68
C GLY A 40 -12.09 2.80 2.62
N ARG A 41 -11.69 1.53 2.69
CA ARG A 41 -10.53 1.04 3.45
C ARG A 41 -9.57 0.33 2.50
N LEU A 42 -8.28 0.53 2.71
CA LEU A 42 -7.23 -0.19 2.01
C LEU A 42 -6.55 -1.14 2.99
N THR A 43 -6.47 -2.43 2.65
CA THR A 43 -5.88 -3.45 3.51
C THR A 43 -4.52 -3.86 2.99
N ILE A 44 -3.49 -3.77 3.84
CA ILE A 44 -2.11 -4.15 3.52
C ILE A 44 -1.69 -5.31 4.44
N PRO A 45 -1.26 -6.46 3.90
CA PRO A 45 -0.66 -7.51 4.72
C PRO A 45 0.76 -7.12 5.13
N ILE A 46 1.08 -7.29 6.41
CA ILE A 46 2.39 -7.01 7.00
C ILE A 46 2.96 -8.30 7.59
N HIS A 47 3.72 -9.01 6.77
CA HIS A 47 4.50 -10.17 7.18
C HIS A 47 5.99 -9.84 7.10
N ALA A 48 6.74 -10.17 8.15
CA ALA A 48 8.16 -9.83 8.23
C ALA A 48 8.96 -10.56 7.14
N GLY A 49 9.75 -9.81 6.35
CA GLY A 49 10.59 -10.37 5.31
C GLY A 49 9.88 -10.80 4.02
N GLU A 50 8.54 -10.68 3.96
CA GLU A 50 7.79 -11.06 2.76
C GLU A 50 7.64 -9.90 1.78
N THR A 51 7.89 -10.17 0.50
CA THR A 51 7.64 -9.24 -0.59
C THR A 51 6.18 -9.36 -1.04
N ILE A 52 5.53 -8.22 -1.25
CA ILE A 52 4.21 -8.16 -1.87
C ILE A 52 4.34 -8.56 -3.35
N GLY A 53 3.63 -9.62 -3.74
CA GLY A 53 3.60 -10.07 -5.12
C GLY A 53 3.06 -8.97 -6.06
N PRO A 54 3.54 -8.89 -7.32
CA PRO A 54 3.22 -7.78 -8.23
C PRO A 54 1.73 -7.63 -8.53
N ARG A 55 0.96 -8.74 -8.53
CA ARG A 55 -0.50 -8.71 -8.69
C ARG A 55 -1.19 -8.04 -7.51
N LEU A 56 -0.80 -8.41 -6.29
CA LEU A 56 -1.37 -7.84 -5.07
C LEU A 56 -1.01 -6.35 -4.96
N LEU A 57 0.25 -5.99 -5.23
CA LEU A 57 0.66 -4.59 -5.26
C LEU A 57 -0.13 -3.80 -6.30
N GLY A 58 -0.31 -4.34 -7.52
CA GLY A 58 -1.15 -3.70 -8.54
C GLY A 58 -2.60 -3.47 -8.10
N SER A 59 -3.19 -4.43 -7.38
CA SER A 59 -4.54 -4.26 -6.80
C SER A 59 -4.56 -3.16 -5.73
N ILE A 60 -3.56 -3.15 -4.84
CA ILE A 60 -3.43 -2.12 -3.79
C ILE A 60 -3.33 -0.74 -4.43
N LEU A 61 -2.48 -0.55 -5.44
CA LEU A 61 -2.31 0.73 -6.11
C LEU A 61 -3.58 1.17 -6.86
N THR A 62 -4.26 0.23 -7.51
CA THR A 62 -5.56 0.50 -8.17
C THR A 62 -6.60 0.98 -7.16
N GLN A 63 -6.75 0.27 -6.03
CA GLN A 63 -7.67 0.65 -4.95
C GLN A 63 -7.27 1.96 -4.28
N ALA A 64 -5.96 2.21 -4.18
CA ALA A 64 -5.43 3.45 -3.67
C ALA A 64 -5.59 4.60 -4.67
N GLY A 65 -5.91 4.36 -5.94
CA GLY A 65 -5.94 5.39 -6.99
C GLY A 65 -4.56 6.00 -7.24
N LEU A 66 -3.52 5.16 -7.29
CA LEU A 66 -2.13 5.55 -7.52
C LEU A 66 -1.56 4.85 -8.76
N SER A 67 -0.79 5.59 -9.54
CA SER A 67 0.09 5.04 -10.56
C SER A 67 1.33 4.39 -9.94
N VAL A 68 2.00 3.54 -10.72
CA VAL A 68 3.26 2.91 -10.30
C VAL A 68 4.36 3.96 -10.07
N ASP A 69 4.36 5.05 -10.84
CA ASP A 69 5.39 6.10 -10.76
C ASP A 69 5.17 7.02 -9.55
N GLU A 70 3.92 7.38 -9.23
CA GLU A 70 3.58 8.07 -7.97
C GLU A 70 3.99 7.23 -6.77
N PHE A 71 3.68 5.92 -6.81
CA PHE A 71 4.08 5.01 -5.74
C PHE A 71 5.61 4.92 -5.60
N ARG A 72 6.35 4.80 -6.71
CA ARG A 72 7.82 4.79 -6.72
C ARG A 72 8.42 6.06 -6.13
N SER A 73 7.78 7.20 -6.35
CA SER A 73 8.23 8.49 -5.80
C SER A 73 8.00 8.60 -4.29
N ALA A 74 7.12 7.75 -3.73
CA ALA A 74 6.78 7.71 -2.32
C ALA A 74 7.51 6.61 -1.53
N LEU A 75 8.24 5.69 -2.20
CA LEU A 75 9.09 4.67 -1.58
C LEU A 75 10.32 5.31 -0.92
#